data_AF-A0A3R7ILF6-F1
#
_entry.id   AF-A0A3R7ILF6-F1
#
_cell.length_a   1.000
_cell.length_b   1.000
_cell.length_c   1.000
_cell.angle_alpha   90.00
_cell.angle_beta   90.00
_cell.angle_gamma   90.00
#
_symmetry.space_group_name_H-M   'P 1'
#
loop_
_entity.id
_entity.type
_entity.pdbx_description
1 polymer ?
#
loop_
_entity_poly.entity_id
_entity_poly.type
_entity_poly.pdbx_seq_one_letter_code
_entity_poly.pdbx_strand_id
1 'polypeptide(L)'
;DQDPQRQLDELRAFAQDTYDGPEIHEYADIISGTETDRGDEYQRLRGDIEAGHLDTIVVHELSRLSRLGAGEIHEFLEFCLSHETGIQDLEVGLEISLDDDLVDRAVSQLIAGVMGDLARVEHKQKLRRIQSGIDAAKDAGRWTGRPPAGFD
;
A
#
# COMPACT_ATOMS: atom_id res chain seq x y z
N ASP A 1 13.96 7.93 10.51
CA ASP A 1 12.94 6.90 10.78
C ASP A 1 12.59 6.00 9.61
N GLN A 2 13.56 5.61 8.78
CA GLN A 2 13.39 4.54 7.80
C GLN A 2 14.64 3.66 7.86
N ASP A 3 14.67 2.75 8.82
CA ASP A 3 15.69 1.70 8.87
C ASP A 3 15.01 0.41 8.36
N PRO A 4 15.28 -0.01 7.11
CA PRO A 4 14.72 -1.24 6.54
C PRO A 4 15.01 -2.47 7.39
N GLN A 5 16.15 -2.47 8.11
CA GLN A 5 16.53 -3.60 8.95
C GLN A 5 15.58 -3.78 10.12
N ARG A 6 15.16 -2.68 10.76
CA ARG A 6 14.20 -2.72 11.86
C ARG A 6 12.85 -3.27 11.40
N GLN A 7 12.41 -2.90 10.19
CA GLN A 7 11.15 -3.42 9.64
C GLN A 7 11.22 -4.93 9.39
N LEU A 8 12.33 -5.43 8.84
CA LEU A 8 12.54 -6.87 8.65
C LEU A 8 12.60 -7.62 9.99
N ASP A 9 13.28 -7.07 11.00
CA ASP A 9 13.37 -7.68 12.32
C ASP A 9 11.98 -7.78 13.00
N GLU A 10 11.13 -6.76 12.83
CA GLU A 10 9.74 -6.76 13.32
C GLU A 10 8.88 -7.82 12.63
N LEU A 11 8.98 -7.96 11.30
CA LEU A 11 8.27 -9.01 10.54
C LEU A 11 8.73 -10.41 10.95
N ARG A 12 10.04 -10.59 11.10
CA ARG A 12 10.64 -11.87 11.52
C ARG A 12 10.16 -12.27 12.91
N ALA A 13 10.18 -11.34 13.85
CA ALA A 13 9.71 -11.57 15.22
C ALA A 13 8.21 -11.95 15.23
N PHE A 14 7.39 -11.24 14.45
CA PHE A 14 5.98 -11.56 14.31
C PHE A 14 5.74 -12.96 13.76
N ALA A 15 6.44 -13.34 12.68
CA ALA A 15 6.30 -14.66 12.07
C ALA A 15 6.71 -15.78 13.04
N GLN A 16 7.80 -15.60 13.79
CA GLN A 16 8.28 -16.56 14.78
C GLN A 16 7.34 -16.73 15.98
N ASP A 17 6.61 -15.67 16.36
CA ASP A 17 5.64 -15.72 17.46
C ASP A 17 4.29 -16.32 17.01
N THR A 18 3.94 -16.11 15.75
CA THR A 18 2.63 -16.48 15.18
C THR A 18 2.60 -17.91 14.66
N TYR A 19 3.69 -18.37 14.05
CA TYR A 19 3.77 -19.68 13.40
C TYR A 19 4.74 -20.62 14.12
N ASP A 20 4.45 -21.92 14.12
CA ASP A 20 5.30 -22.92 14.77
C ASP A 20 6.46 -23.34 13.84
N GLY A 21 7.66 -22.87 14.13
CA GLY A 21 8.87 -23.18 13.38
C GLY A 21 8.86 -22.77 11.90
N PRO A 22 8.53 -21.51 11.56
CA PRO A 22 8.40 -21.09 10.17
C PRO A 22 9.75 -21.10 9.43
N GLU A 23 9.74 -21.51 8.16
CA GLU A 23 10.80 -21.17 7.22
C GLU A 23 10.55 -19.74 6.71
N ILE A 24 11.52 -18.85 6.92
CA ILE A 24 11.35 -17.42 6.63
C ILE A 24 12.20 -17.03 5.43
N HIS A 25 11.53 -16.53 4.39
CA HIS A 25 12.14 -15.91 3.22
C HIS A 25 11.91 -14.40 3.26
N GLU A 26 12.99 -13.61 3.15
CA GLU A 26 12.93 -12.15 3.25
C GLU A 26 13.08 -11.51 1.87
N TYR A 27 12.22 -10.54 1.56
CA TYR A 27 12.20 -9.82 0.29
C TYR A 27 12.22 -8.32 0.59
N ALA A 28 13.27 -7.61 0.15
CA ALA A 28 13.44 -6.20 0.48
C ALA A 28 14.07 -5.39 -0.66
N ASP A 29 13.26 -4.60 -1.36
CA ASP A 29 13.77 -3.63 -2.34
C ASP A 29 14.29 -2.35 -1.63
N ILE A 30 15.61 -2.13 -1.64
CA ILE A 30 16.22 -0.92 -1.07
C ILE A 30 16.24 0.21 -2.10
N ILE A 31 15.41 1.24 -1.90
CA ILE A 31 15.44 2.46 -2.71
C ILE A 31 16.53 3.40 -2.16
N SER A 32 17.80 3.11 -2.45
CA SER A 32 18.89 4.06 -2.24
C SER A 32 18.98 5.03 -3.43
N GLY A 33 19.39 6.28 -3.18
CA GLY A 33 19.39 7.39 -4.17
C GLY A 33 20.31 7.21 -5.39
N THR A 34 21.02 6.10 -5.47
CA THR A 34 21.86 5.66 -6.61
C THR A 34 21.41 4.25 -6.99
N GLU A 35 21.10 4.07 -8.27
CA GLU A 35 20.63 2.86 -9.01
C GLU A 35 21.09 1.49 -8.43
N THR A 36 20.39 0.34 -8.55
CA THR A 36 19.73 -0.22 -9.75
C THR A 36 18.71 -1.36 -9.46
N ASP A 37 18.59 -1.86 -8.23
CA ASP A 37 17.81 -3.09 -7.93
C ASP A 37 16.36 -2.77 -7.57
N ARG A 38 15.68 -2.02 -8.43
CA ARG A 38 14.28 -1.64 -8.19
C ARG A 38 13.35 -2.76 -8.64
N GLY A 39 12.95 -3.63 -7.72
CA GLY A 39 11.89 -4.61 -7.95
C GLY A 39 12.37 -6.03 -8.18
N ASP A 40 13.68 -6.31 -8.06
CA ASP A 40 14.20 -7.68 -8.22
C ASP A 40 13.70 -8.59 -7.10
N GLU A 41 13.63 -8.07 -5.87
CA GLU A 41 13.11 -8.82 -4.73
C GLU A 41 11.60 -9.02 -4.85
N TYR A 42 10.87 -8.02 -5.37
CA TYR A 42 9.45 -8.17 -5.70
C TYR A 42 9.22 -9.23 -6.79
N GLN A 43 10.05 -9.27 -7.83
CA GLN A 43 9.96 -10.31 -8.87
C GLN A 43 10.31 -11.69 -8.31
N ARG A 44 11.30 -11.78 -7.40
CA ARG A 44 11.61 -13.05 -6.72
C ARG A 44 10.43 -13.51 -5.86
N LEU A 45 9.80 -12.62 -5.10
CA LEU A 45 8.59 -12.91 -4.33
C LEU A 45 7.50 -13.49 -5.25
N ARG A 46 7.23 -12.85 -6.39
CA ARG A 46 6.24 -13.37 -7.35
C ARG A 46 6.61 -14.74 -7.90
N GLY A 47 7.88 -14.99 -8.19
CA GLY A 47 8.36 -16.30 -8.64
C GLY A 47 8.20 -17.38 -7.57
N ASP A 48 8.46 -17.07 -6.30
CA ASP A 48 8.31 -18.04 -5.20
C ASP A 48 6.83 -18.34 -4.89
N ILE A 49 5.94 -17.34 -5.05
CA ILE A 49 4.47 -17.54 -5.01
C ILE A 49 4.04 -18.47 -6.15
N GLU A 50 4.45 -18.17 -7.39
CA GLU A 50 4.07 -18.97 -8.57
C GLU A 50 4.56 -20.42 -8.48
N ALA A 51 5.72 -20.63 -7.84
CA ALA A 51 6.27 -21.96 -7.58
C ALA A 51 5.60 -22.71 -6.42
N GLY A 52 4.71 -22.05 -5.66
CA GLY A 52 4.06 -22.64 -4.48
C GLY A 52 5.02 -22.84 -3.30
N HIS A 53 6.06 -22.01 -3.19
CA HIS A 53 7.04 -22.08 -2.10
C HIS A 53 6.59 -21.31 -0.84
N LEU A 54 5.51 -20.54 -0.93
CA LEU A 54 5.07 -19.62 0.13
C LEU A 54 3.61 -19.86 0.50
N ASP A 55 3.38 -20.25 1.76
CA ASP A 55 2.02 -20.40 2.30
C ASP A 55 1.42 -19.06 2.72
N THR A 56 2.25 -18.12 3.21
CA THR A 56 1.79 -16.81 3.69
C THR A 56 2.85 -15.75 3.52
N ILE A 57 2.40 -14.55 3.12
CA ILE A 57 3.21 -13.35 3.02
C ILE A 57 2.85 -12.41 4.16
N VAL A 58 3.85 -11.95 4.92
CA VAL A 58 3.68 -10.93 5.96
C VAL A 58 4.34 -9.63 5.48
N VAL A 59 3.57 -8.55 5.43
CA VAL A 59 4.05 -7.22 5.06
C VAL A 59 3.74 -6.19 6.14
N HIS A 60 4.58 -5.17 6.24
CA HIS A 60 4.28 -4.03 7.12
C HIS A 60 3.08 -3.23 6.64
N GLU A 61 3.00 -3.00 5.33
CA GLU A 61 1.99 -2.13 4.72
C GLU A 61 1.85 -2.50 3.23
N LEU A 62 0.66 -2.96 2.82
CA LEU A 62 0.35 -3.29 1.42
C LEU A 62 0.49 -2.07 0.49
N SER A 63 0.32 -0.86 1.03
CA SER A 63 0.51 0.39 0.28
C SER A 63 1.95 0.50 -0.29
N ARG A 64 2.94 -0.15 0.34
CA ARG A 64 4.35 -0.17 -0.11
C ARG A 64 4.59 -1.04 -1.33
N LEU A 65 3.76 -2.07 -1.53
CA LEU A 65 3.75 -2.88 -2.74
C LEU A 65 3.11 -2.13 -3.91
N SER A 66 2.32 -1.09 -3.63
CA SER A 66 1.70 -0.25 -4.65
C SER A 66 2.68 0.81 -5.12
N ARG A 67 3.41 0.52 -6.20
CA ARG A 67 4.20 1.55 -6.87
C ARG A 67 3.34 2.42 -7.78
N LEU A 68 2.11 2.00 -8.15
CA LEU A 68 1.32 2.63 -9.21
C LEU A 68 -0.18 2.82 -8.93
N GLY A 69 -0.68 2.47 -7.75
CA GLY A 69 -2.05 2.78 -7.30
C GLY A 69 -2.90 1.55 -6.95
N ALA A 70 -4.16 1.79 -6.58
CA ALA A 70 -5.06 0.77 -5.99
C ALA A 70 -5.28 -0.48 -6.86
N GLY A 71 -5.11 -0.40 -8.18
CA GLY A 71 -5.22 -1.55 -9.08
C GLY A 71 -4.09 -2.58 -8.91
N GLU A 72 -2.88 -2.14 -8.58
CA GLU A 72 -1.72 -3.03 -8.43
C GLU A 72 -1.80 -3.86 -7.14
N ILE A 73 -2.35 -3.27 -6.06
CA ILE A 73 -2.65 -4.01 -4.82
C ILE A 73 -3.67 -5.10 -5.12
N HIS A 74 -4.74 -4.76 -5.83
CA HIS A 74 -5.79 -5.73 -6.18
C HIS A 74 -5.23 -6.92 -6.97
N GLU A 75 -4.46 -6.65 -8.02
CA GLU A 75 -3.82 -7.68 -8.84
C GLU A 75 -2.86 -8.55 -8.01
N PHE A 76 -2.12 -7.95 -7.06
CA PHE A 76 -1.24 -8.71 -6.17
C PHE A 76 -2.01 -9.61 -5.20
N LEU A 77 -3.10 -9.11 -4.59
CA LEU A 77 -3.94 -9.90 -3.70
C LEU A 77 -4.57 -11.09 -4.45
N GLU A 78 -5.16 -10.85 -5.63
CA GLU A 78 -5.71 -11.92 -6.47
C GLU A 78 -4.63 -12.93 -6.90
N PHE A 79 -3.44 -12.44 -7.22
CA PHE A 79 -2.32 -13.30 -7.61
C PHE A 79 -1.93 -14.26 -6.49
N CYS A 80 -1.79 -13.78 -5.25
CA CYS A 80 -1.43 -14.65 -4.12
C CYS A 80 -2.53 -15.68 -3.85
N LEU A 81 -3.79 -15.26 -3.83
CA LEU A 81 -4.92 -16.15 -3.57
C LEU A 81 -5.11 -17.22 -4.64
N SER A 82 -4.88 -16.88 -5.91
CA SER A 82 -4.92 -17.86 -7.00
C SER A 82 -3.79 -18.91 -6.95
N HIS A 83 -2.76 -18.66 -6.12
CA HIS A 83 -1.66 -19.59 -5.84
C HIS A 83 -1.69 -20.15 -4.42
N GLU A 84 -2.85 -20.08 -3.74
CA GLU A 84 -3.02 -20.59 -2.38
C GLU A 84 -2.06 -19.95 -1.35
N THR A 85 -1.63 -18.71 -1.59
CA THR A 85 -0.78 -17.95 -0.68
C THR A 85 -1.60 -16.90 0.08
N GLY A 86 -1.63 -17.01 1.40
CA GLY A 86 -2.26 -16.03 2.30
C GLY A 86 -1.46 -14.73 2.42
N ILE A 87 -2.11 -13.67 2.89
CA ILE A 87 -1.46 -12.35 3.09
C ILE A 87 -1.85 -11.77 4.44
N GLN A 88 -0.87 -11.25 5.16
CA GLN A 88 -1.05 -10.49 6.39
C GLN A 88 -0.40 -9.09 6.29
N ASP A 89 -1.18 -8.06 6.61
CA ASP A 89 -0.72 -6.66 6.68
C ASP A 89 -0.76 -6.19 8.14
N LEU A 90 0.40 -5.90 8.71
CA LEU A 90 0.56 -5.53 10.11
C LEU A 90 0.08 -4.10 10.43
N GLU A 91 0.07 -3.16 9.48
CA GLU A 91 -0.37 -1.79 9.74
C GLU A 91 -1.88 -1.71 9.93
N VAL A 92 -2.64 -2.45 9.13
CA VAL A 92 -4.11 -2.48 9.21
C VAL A 92 -4.66 -3.67 9.99
N GLY A 93 -3.81 -4.59 10.43
CA GLY A 93 -4.21 -5.79 11.18
C GLY A 93 -5.05 -6.76 10.34
N LEU A 94 -4.73 -6.85 9.06
CA LEU A 94 -5.47 -7.66 8.09
C LEU A 94 -4.86 -9.06 8.01
N GLU A 95 -5.74 -10.06 7.97
CA GLU A 95 -5.43 -11.43 7.62
C GLU A 95 -6.40 -11.92 6.54
N ILE A 96 -5.88 -12.50 5.46
CA ILE A 96 -6.67 -13.20 4.43
C ILE A 96 -6.26 -14.68 4.44
N SER A 97 -7.18 -15.57 4.84
CA SER A 97 -7.04 -17.03 4.80
C SER A 97 -7.83 -17.62 3.63
N LEU A 98 -7.46 -18.83 3.17
CA LEU A 98 -7.96 -19.50 1.95
C LEU A 98 -9.42 -20.03 2.00
N ASP A 99 -10.26 -19.51 2.89
CA ASP A 99 -11.66 -19.93 2.98
C ASP A 99 -12.52 -19.16 1.95
N ASP A 100 -12.90 -19.80 0.83
CA ASP A 100 -13.56 -19.19 -0.37
C ASP A 100 -14.62 -18.10 -0.07
N ASP A 101 -15.54 -18.33 0.88
CA ASP A 101 -16.61 -17.36 1.24
C ASP A 101 -16.10 -16.15 2.07
N LEU A 102 -14.98 -16.30 2.75
CA LEU A 102 -14.29 -15.26 3.53
C LEU A 102 -13.28 -14.50 2.67
N VAL A 103 -12.60 -15.18 1.74
CA VAL A 103 -11.60 -14.61 0.82
C VAL A 103 -12.20 -13.47 0.00
N ASP A 104 -13.27 -13.75 -0.76
CA ASP A 104 -13.89 -12.75 -1.65
C ASP A 104 -14.38 -11.51 -0.89
N ARG A 105 -14.87 -11.73 0.34
CA ARG A 105 -15.34 -10.64 1.21
C ARG A 105 -14.20 -9.83 1.81
N ALA A 106 -13.12 -10.49 2.23
CA ALA A 106 -11.93 -9.85 2.77
C ALA A 106 -11.24 -9.01 1.68
N VAL A 107 -11.04 -9.58 0.49
CA VAL A 107 -10.51 -8.88 -0.69
C VAL A 107 -11.37 -7.67 -1.05
N SER A 108 -12.70 -7.84 -1.10
CA SER A 108 -13.61 -6.73 -1.39
C SER A 108 -13.55 -5.61 -0.34
N GLN A 109 -13.45 -5.95 0.96
CA GLN A 109 -13.34 -4.97 2.03
C GLN A 109 -12.01 -4.22 2.01
N LEU A 110 -10.93 -4.89 1.62
CA LEU A 110 -9.62 -4.27 1.46
C LEU A 110 -9.56 -3.31 0.31
N ILE A 111 -10.07 -3.73 -0.85
CA ILE A 111 -10.19 -2.85 -2.01
C ILE A 111 -11.00 -1.61 -1.62
N ALA A 112 -12.11 -1.80 -0.89
CA ALA A 112 -12.92 -0.68 -0.41
C ALA A 112 -12.15 0.24 0.57
N GLY A 113 -11.34 -0.33 1.47
CA GLY A 113 -10.48 0.42 2.40
C GLY A 113 -9.42 1.26 1.69
N VAL A 114 -8.64 0.62 0.81
CA VAL A 114 -7.59 1.26 0.00
C VAL A 114 -8.17 2.34 -0.90
N MET A 115 -9.28 2.07 -1.58
CA MET A 115 -9.98 3.07 -2.40
C MET A 115 -10.47 4.25 -1.55
N GLY A 116 -10.94 3.98 -0.33
CA GLY A 116 -11.32 5.01 0.64
C GLY A 116 -10.15 5.91 1.04
N ASP A 117 -8.98 5.34 1.30
CA ASP A 117 -7.77 6.10 1.63
C ASP A 117 -7.22 6.89 0.45
N LEU A 118 -7.20 6.30 -0.74
CA LEU A 118 -6.81 7.01 -1.95
C LEU A 118 -7.74 8.20 -2.23
N ALA A 119 -9.06 8.01 -2.14
CA ALA A 119 -10.03 9.09 -2.29
C ALA A 119 -9.80 10.22 -1.28
N ARG A 120 -9.42 9.90 -0.03
CA ARG A 120 -9.04 10.90 0.99
C ARG A 120 -7.79 11.66 0.59
N VAL A 121 -6.77 10.99 0.06
CA VAL A 121 -5.51 11.62 -0.39
C VAL A 121 -5.77 12.56 -1.57
N GLU A 122 -6.50 12.10 -2.59
CA GLU A 122 -6.88 12.92 -3.74
C GLU A 122 -7.69 14.15 -3.33
N HIS A 123 -8.64 13.98 -2.41
CA HIS A 123 -9.42 15.10 -1.88
C HIS A 123 -8.53 16.14 -1.18
N LYS A 124 -7.61 15.69 -0.31
CA LYS A 124 -6.63 16.58 0.35
C LYS A 124 -5.76 17.31 -0.67
N GLN A 125 -5.29 16.63 -1.72
CA GLN A 125 -4.51 17.26 -2.79
C GLN A 125 -5.32 18.32 -3.56
N LYS A 126 -6.59 18.04 -3.87
CA LYS A 126 -7.50 18.99 -4.53
C LYS A 126 -7.70 20.24 -3.68
N LEU A 127 -7.95 20.08 -2.37
CA LEU A 127 -8.06 21.20 -1.44
C LEU A 127 -6.78 22.04 -1.37
N ARG A 128 -5.61 21.39 -1.28
CA ARG A 128 -4.32 22.09 -1.30
C ARG A 128 -4.15 22.93 -2.57
N ARG A 129 -4.49 22.38 -3.74
CA ARG A 129 -4.45 23.12 -5.02
C ARG A 129 -5.38 24.32 -5.04
N ILE A 130 -6.61 24.17 -4.54
CA ILE A 130 -7.57 25.28 -4.42
C ILE A 130 -6.99 26.38 -3.52
N GLN A 131 -6.45 26.00 -2.36
CA GLN A 131 -5.85 26.94 -1.41
C GLN A 131 -4.65 27.66 -2.02
N SER A 132 -3.71 26.93 -2.65
CA SER A 132 -2.57 27.53 -3.34
C SER A 132 -2.99 28.48 -4.47
N GLY A 133 -4.07 28.15 -5.20
CA GLY A 133 -4.63 29.02 -6.22
C GLY A 133 -5.23 30.31 -5.66
N ILE A 134 -5.94 30.21 -4.52
CA ILE A 134 -6.45 31.38 -3.79
C ILE A 134 -5.29 32.25 -3.31
N ASP A 135 -4.24 31.66 -2.73
CA ASP A 135 -3.12 32.42 -2.19
C ASP A 135 -2.31 33.10 -3.30
N ALA A 136 -2.03 32.41 -4.40
CA ALA A 136 -1.40 33.02 -5.57
C ALA A 136 -2.22 34.17 -6.17
N ALA A 137 -3.56 34.05 -6.18
CA ALA A 137 -4.44 35.11 -6.65
C ALA A 137 -4.46 36.32 -5.69
N LYS A 138 -4.41 36.10 -4.37
CA LYS A 138 -4.25 37.17 -3.37
C LYS A 138 -2.91 37.89 -3.51
N ASP A 139 -1.82 37.15 -3.69
CA ASP A 139 -0.47 37.70 -3.89
C ASP A 139 -0.40 38.55 -5.17
N ALA A 140 -1.15 38.17 -6.20
CA ALA A 140 -1.33 38.94 -7.43
C ALA A 140 -2.36 40.10 -7.29
N GLY A 141 -2.89 40.37 -6.10
CA GLY A 141 -3.85 41.43 -5.82
C GLY A 141 -5.26 41.21 -6.38
N ARG A 142 -5.61 39.97 -6.76
CA ARG A 142 -6.91 39.63 -7.34
C ARG A 142 -7.94 39.30 -6.25
N TRP A 143 -9.21 39.60 -6.52
CA TRP A 143 -10.31 39.22 -5.63
C TRP A 143 -10.60 37.72 -5.74
N THR A 144 -10.57 37.00 -4.62
CA THR A 144 -10.66 35.52 -4.61
C THR A 144 -11.95 34.98 -3.98
N GLY A 145 -12.92 35.85 -3.70
CA GLY A 145 -14.20 35.51 -3.08
C GLY A 145 -15.40 35.97 -3.90
N ARG A 146 -16.60 35.84 -3.34
CA ARG A 146 -17.82 36.41 -3.96
C ARG A 146 -17.65 37.94 -4.03
N PRO A 147 -17.84 38.58 -5.20
CA PRO A 147 -17.81 40.03 -5.30
C PRO A 147 -18.85 40.67 -4.37
N PRO A 148 -18.56 41.84 -3.78
CA PRO A 148 -19.58 42.61 -3.07
C PRO A 148 -20.75 42.94 -4.00
N ALA A 149 -21.96 43.06 -3.45
CA ALA A 149 -23.13 43.41 -4.26
C ALA A 149 -22.90 44.75 -5.00
N GLY A 150 -23.05 44.74 -6.32
CA GLY A 150 -22.84 45.91 -7.20
C GLY A 150 -21.49 45.98 -7.91
N PHE A 151 -20.64 44.95 -7.82
CA PHE A 151 -19.38 44.84 -8.55
C PHE A 151 -19.32 43.51 -9.32
N ASP A 152 -18.77 43.53 -10.54
CA ASP A 152 -18.50 42.36 -11.39
C ASP A 152 -17.00 42.11 -11.53
#